data_AF-A0A661SBM0-F1
#
_entry.id   AF-A0A661SBM0-F1
#
_cell.length_a   1.000
_cell.length_b   1.000
_cell.length_c   1.000
_cell.angle_alpha   90.00
_cell.angle_beta   90.00
_cell.angle_gamma   90.00
#
_symmetry.space_group_name_H-M   'P 1'
#
loop_
_entity.id
_entity.type
_entity.pdbx_description
1 polymer ?
#
loop_
_entity_poly.entity_id
_entity_poly.type
_entity_poly.pdbx_seq_one_letter_code
_entity_poly.pdbx_strand_id
1 'polypeptide(L)'
;MVWIVEKKVFHHFFDLGFETVRIPIRVKFEFEVKKGILVPGSISKSILYNLPALERHYPNLDPARLQQTIEEAADNKIQKYLQECGYLKA
;
A
#
# COMPACT_ATOMS: atom_id res chain seq x y z
N MET A 1 22.01 -13.47 -1.18
CA MET A 1 20.59 -13.26 -1.52
C MET A 1 19.90 -13.02 -0.20
N VAL A 2 19.14 -11.94 -0.09
CA VAL A 2 18.46 -11.57 1.16
C VAL A 2 17.02 -11.23 0.82
N TRP A 3 16.09 -11.75 1.62
CA TRP A 3 14.69 -11.35 1.59
C TRP A 3 14.48 -10.22 2.58
N ILE A 4 13.93 -9.11 2.10
CA ILE A 4 13.57 -7.97 2.93
C ILE A 4 12.07 -8.01 3.13
N VAL A 5 11.62 -7.89 4.38
CA VAL A 5 10.21 -7.83 4.75
C VAL A 5 9.96 -6.52 5.46
N GLU A 6 9.09 -5.70 4.89
CA GLU A 6 8.72 -4.41 5.42
C GLU A 6 7.25 -4.39 5.81
N LYS A 7 6.97 -3.64 6.88
CA LYS A 7 5.61 -3.43 7.36
C LYS A 7 5.44 -1.96 7.71
N LYS A 8 4.53 -1.29 7.00
CA LYS A 8 4.24 0.12 7.22
C LYS A 8 2.74 0.33 7.37
N VAL A 9 2.39 1.35 8.16
CA VAL A 9 1.03 1.86 8.23
C VAL A 9 1.05 3.24 7.60
N PHE A 10 0.22 3.45 6.60
CA PHE A 10 -0.02 4.78 6.04
C PHE A 10 -1.50 5.11 6.09
N HIS A 11 -1.79 6.40 5.95
CA HIS A 11 -3.16 6.90 5.97
C HIS A 11 -3.54 7.27 4.54
N HIS A 12 -4.61 6.66 4.04
CA HIS A 12 -5.26 7.08 2.81
C HIS A 12 -6.41 8.00 3.17
N PHE A 13 -6.55 9.08 2.43
CA PHE A 13 -7.65 10.01 2.55
C PHE A 13 -8.60 9.72 1.40
N PHE A 14 -9.83 9.34 1.73
CA PHE A 14 -10.87 9.03 0.75
C PHE A 14 -11.95 10.10 0.82
N ASP A 15 -12.22 10.75 -0.30
CA ASP A 15 -13.21 11.81 -0.39
C ASP A 15 -14.58 11.21 -0.77
N LEU A 16 -15.56 11.38 0.11
CA LEU A 16 -16.94 10.96 -0.09
C LEU A 16 -17.81 12.07 -0.71
N GLY A 17 -17.23 13.24 -1.00
CA GLY A 17 -17.91 14.41 -1.55
C GLY A 17 -18.56 15.31 -0.50
N PHE A 18 -18.91 14.77 0.67
CA PHE A 18 -19.41 15.51 1.83
C PHE A 18 -18.41 15.55 3.00
N GLU A 19 -17.46 14.62 3.03
CA GLU A 19 -16.36 14.59 3.99
C GLU A 19 -15.17 13.81 3.44
N THR A 20 -13.99 14.06 4.01
CA THR A 20 -12.78 13.27 3.74
C THR A 20 -12.50 12.34 4.90
N VAL A 21 -12.53 11.04 4.64
CA VAL A 21 -12.30 9.99 5.64
C VAL A 21 -10.83 9.59 5.65
N ARG A 22 -10.23 9.55 6.85
CA ARG A 22 -8.88 9.06 7.05
C ARG A 22 -8.88 7.57 7.36
N ILE A 23 -8.36 6.76 6.44
CA ILE A 23 -8.35 5.30 6.54
C ILE A 23 -6.92 4.82 6.82
N PRO A 24 -6.64 4.24 8.00
CA PRO A 24 -5.35 3.62 8.26
C PRO A 24 -5.24 2.30 7.49
N ILE A 25 -4.18 2.18 6.70
CA ILE A 25 -3.91 1.00 5.88
C ILE A 25 -2.55 0.45 6.30
N ARG A 26 -2.55 -0.83 6.61
CA ARG A 26 -1.33 -1.58 6.89
C ARG A 26 -0.92 -2.30 5.62
N VAL A 27 0.29 -2.01 5.16
CA VAL A 27 0.90 -2.71 4.02
C VAL A 27 2.11 -3.47 4.53
N LYS A 28 2.09 -4.78 4.28
CA LYS A 28 3.24 -5.66 4.39
C LYS A 28 3.72 -5.93 2.97
N PHE A 29 5.00 -5.81 2.72
CA PHE A 29 5.57 -6.21 1.43
C PHE A 29 6.93 -6.85 1.64
N GLU A 30 7.25 -7.78 0.76
CA GLU A 30 8.47 -8.57 0.81
C GLU A 30 9.06 -8.68 -0.60
N PHE A 31 10.38 -8.64 -0.67
CA PHE A 31 11.10 -8.63 -1.95
C PHE A 31 12.51 -9.19 -1.79
N GLU A 32 13.06 -9.69 -2.89
CA GLU A 32 14.40 -10.24 -2.93
C GLU A 32 15.40 -9.17 -3.38
N VAL A 33 16.53 -9.10 -2.67
CA VAL A 33 17.68 -8.27 -3.03
C VAL A 33 18.90 -9.14 -3.33
N LYS A 34 19.51 -8.92 -4.50
CA LYS A 34 20.74 -9.58 -4.95
C LYS A 34 21.78 -8.52 -5.31
N LYS A 35 22.93 -8.58 -4.64
CA LYS A 35 24.03 -7.59 -4.79
C LYS A 35 23.55 -6.13 -4.61
N GLY A 36 22.61 -5.91 -3.67
CA GLY A 36 22.05 -4.58 -3.38
C GLY A 36 20.99 -4.10 -4.37
N ILE A 37 20.58 -4.90 -5.34
CA ILE A 37 19.59 -4.55 -6.36
C ILE A 37 18.34 -5.42 -6.19
N LEU A 38 17.17 -4.81 -6.38
CA LEU A 38 15.89 -5.51 -6.40
C LEU A 38 15.86 -6.57 -7.52
N VAL A 39 15.42 -7.78 -7.20
CA VAL A 39 15.12 -8.79 -8.22
C VAL A 39 13.74 -8.49 -8.84
N PRO A 40 13.63 -8.29 -10.16
CA PRO A 40 12.35 -8.00 -10.81
C PRO A 40 11.32 -9.11 -10.56
N GLY A 41 10.08 -8.73 -10.27
CA GLY A 41 8.98 -9.67 -10.02
C GLY A 41 9.00 -10.38 -8.66
N SER A 42 10.01 -10.13 -7.81
CA SER A 42 10.08 -10.72 -6.46
C SER A 42 9.18 -10.05 -5.41
N ILE A 43 8.56 -8.92 -5.77
CA ILE A 43 7.73 -8.14 -4.84
C ILE A 43 6.40 -8.87 -4.62
N SER A 44 6.15 -9.23 -3.37
CA SER A 44 4.84 -9.66 -2.88
C SER A 44 4.34 -8.62 -1.87
N LYS A 45 3.05 -8.28 -1.95
CA LYS A 45 2.42 -7.29 -1.06
C LYS A 45 1.12 -7.82 -0.48
N SER A 46 0.81 -7.39 0.73
CA SER A 46 -0.44 -7.66 1.42
C SER A 46 -0.94 -6.38 2.06
N ILE A 47 -2.19 -6.03 1.78
CA ILE A 47 -2.83 -4.80 2.23
C ILE A 47 -3.94 -5.20 3.21
N LEU A 48 -4.01 -4.49 4.34
CA LEU A 48 -5.00 -4.72 5.38
C LEU A 48 -5.60 -3.38 5.83
N TYR A 49 -6.92 -3.29 5.77
CA TYR A 49 -7.72 -2.18 6.29
C TYR A 49 -9.09 -2.70 6.73
N ASN A 50 -9.80 -1.95 7.56
CA ASN A 50 -11.06 -2.40 8.17
C ASN A 50 -12.26 -2.03 7.29
N LEU A 51 -12.47 -2.77 6.20
CA LEU A 51 -13.62 -2.57 5.32
C LEU A 51 -14.97 -2.69 6.03
N PRO A 52 -15.23 -3.72 6.89
CA PRO A 52 -16.52 -3.86 7.55
C PRO A 52 -16.89 -2.68 8.46
N ALA A 53 -15.92 -2.03 9.11
CA ALA A 53 -16.19 -0.82 9.88
C ALA A 53 -16.52 0.37 8.98
N LEU A 54 -15.81 0.51 7.85
CA LEU A 54 -16.07 1.58 6.89
C LEU A 54 -17.47 1.46 6.27
N GLU A 55 -17.91 0.27 5.90
CA GLU A 55 -19.26 0.03 5.36
C GLU A 55 -20.35 0.37 6.38
N ARG A 56 -20.12 0.08 7.68
CA ARG A 56 -21.06 0.43 8.75
C ARG A 56 -21.17 1.94 8.99
N HIS A 57 -20.05 2.66 8.90
CA HIS A 57 -20.02 4.11 9.11
C HIS A 57 -20.43 4.88 7.85
N TYR A 58 -20.17 4.32 6.66
CA TYR A 58 -20.36 4.96 5.36
C TYR A 58 -21.09 4.01 4.41
N PRO A 59 -22.43 3.88 4.51
CA PRO A 59 -23.20 2.94 3.71
C PRO A 59 -23.22 3.27 2.20
N ASN A 60 -22.90 4.50 1.81
CA ASN A 60 -22.78 4.93 0.40
C ASN A 60 -21.35 4.81 -0.14
N LEU A 61 -20.42 4.20 0.62
CA LEU A 61 -19.04 4.02 0.19
C LEU A 61 -19.00 3.00 -0.96
N ASP A 62 -18.28 3.32 -2.03
CA ASP A 62 -17.98 2.39 -3.12
C ASP A 62 -16.73 1.57 -2.73
N PRO A 63 -16.90 0.30 -2.30
CA PRO A 63 -15.78 -0.51 -1.83
C PRO A 63 -14.81 -0.87 -2.95
N ALA A 64 -15.29 -1.00 -4.19
CA ALA A 64 -14.45 -1.33 -5.34
C ALA A 64 -13.52 -0.16 -5.67
N ARG A 65 -14.09 1.05 -5.72
CA ARG A 65 -13.30 2.28 -5.92
C ARG A 65 -12.30 2.50 -4.78
N LEU A 66 -12.72 2.31 -3.53
CA LEU A 66 -11.83 2.43 -2.38
C LEU A 66 -10.66 1.44 -2.46
N GLN A 67 -10.95 0.18 -2.78
CA GLN A 67 -9.91 -0.83 -2.89
C GLN A 67 -8.89 -0.46 -3.98
N GLN A 68 -9.36 0.00 -5.14
CA GLN A 68 -8.49 0.42 -6.23
C GLN A 68 -7.58 1.59 -5.81
N THR A 69 -8.14 2.64 -5.18
CA THR A 69 -7.34 3.81 -4.76
C THR A 69 -6.34 3.46 -3.67
N ILE A 70 -6.67 2.51 -2.80
CA ILE A 70 -5.77 1.98 -1.78
C ILE A 70 -4.62 1.19 -2.41
N GLU A 71 -4.91 0.34 -3.39
CA GLU A 71 -3.90 -0.45 -4.09
C GLU A 71 -2.91 0.45 -4.83
N GLU A 72 -3.40 1.44 -5.58
CA GLU A 72 -2.58 2.44 -6.26
C GLU A 72 -1.73 3.24 -5.27
N ALA A 73 -2.30 3.65 -4.13
CA ALA A 73 -1.56 4.35 -3.09
C ALA A 73 -0.47 3.47 -2.46
N ALA A 74 -0.75 2.19 -2.24
CA ALA A 74 0.22 1.23 -1.71
C ALA A 74 1.39 1.06 -2.68
N ASP A 75 1.12 0.89 -3.97
CA ASP A 75 2.15 0.70 -5.00
C ASP A 75 3.06 1.91 -5.13
N ASN A 76 2.47 3.10 -5.17
CA ASN A 76 3.24 4.35 -5.17
C ASN A 76 4.14 4.46 -3.94
N LYS A 77 3.68 4.05 -2.75
CA LYS A 77 4.49 4.08 -1.52
C LYS A 77 5.60 3.03 -1.53
N ILE A 78 5.33 1.82 -2.03
CA ILE A 78 6.35 0.76 -2.18
C ILE A 78 7.41 1.21 -3.18
N GLN A 79 7.02 1.75 -4.33
CA GLN A 79 7.95 2.23 -5.34
C GLN A 79 8.83 3.36 -4.80
N LYS A 80 8.24 4.34 -4.12
CA LYS A 80 8.98 5.43 -3.48
C LYS A 80 9.98 4.92 -2.45
N TYR A 81 9.58 3.95 -1.62
CA TYR A 81 10.48 3.31 -0.66
C TYR A 81 11.67 2.62 -1.34
N LEU A 82 11.41 1.85 -2.41
CA LEU A 82 12.46 1.17 -3.16
C LEU A 82 13.43 2.15 -3.85
N GLN A 83 12.94 3.31 -4.29
CA GLN A 83 13.78 4.40 -4.81
C GLN A 83 14.62 5.06 -3.71
N GLU A 84 14.01 5.42 -2.58
CA GLU A 84 14.69 6.07 -1.45
C GLU A 84 15.78 5.19 -0.84
N CYS A 85 15.57 3.87 -0.80
CA CYS A 85 16.57 2.91 -0.35
C CYS A 85 17.61 2.53 -1.42
N GLY A 86 17.49 3.03 -2.65
CA GLY A 86 18.43 2.75 -3.74
C GLY A 86 18.37 1.34 -4.32
N TYR A 87 17.28 0.60 -4.08
CA TYR A 87 17.08 -0.74 -4.64
C TYR A 87 16.69 -0.72 -6.12
N LEU A 88 16.08 0.39 -6.57
CA LEU A 88 15.83 0.70 -7.97
C LEU A 88 16.98 1.59 -8.47
N LYS A 89 17.91 1.02 -9.23
CA LYS A 89 18.87 1.83 -10.01
C LYS A 89 18.15 2.37 -11.24
N ALA A 90 18.29 3.68 -11.48
CA ALA A 90 17.89 4.34 -12.71
C ALA A 90 18.71 3.82 -13.90
#